data_AF-A0A820Z621-F1
#
_entry.id   AF-A0A820Z621-F1
#
_cell.length_a   1.000
_cell.length_b   1.000
_cell.length_c   1.000
_cell.angle_alpha   90.00
_cell.angle_beta   90.00
_cell.angle_gamma   90.00
#
_symmetry.space_group_name_H-M   'P 1'
#
loop_
_entity.id
_entity.type
_entity.pdbx_description
1 polymer ?
#
loop_
_entity_poly.entity_id
_entity_poly.type
_entity_poly.pdbx_seq_one_letter_code
_entity_poly.pdbx_strand_id
1 'polypeptide(L)'
;MSGGVDGLLEFLLYVGQAKRTLRTGWVLRGVERAESVADHMYRMAVMSLLLPTVSEQSKVRCMKLALVHDLAESVVGDLTEFDGIPKSEKHRRESESMLYLTRLLPVNVGKEIFALFNEYVDQKTNEANLVKDLDIFDMLVQAYEYEKIQGENGFLEEFFKSSVNKVQTDIVKKWLQELIQCRSSTKKVQLPSDSNLNTMLKHVLYDNQGTYLYKLPVSDIREKVNDFISSKSQNDNSSSIDTTECLTNFVKDVEDRYD
;
A
#
# COMPACT_ATOMS: atom_id res chain seq x y z
N MET A 1 3.81 -19.14 -31.14
CA MET A 1 2.82 -18.86 -30.08
C MET A 1 2.19 -17.52 -30.41
N SER A 2 0.88 -17.54 -30.64
CA SER A 2 0.08 -16.46 -31.21
C SER A 2 0.04 -15.24 -30.29
N GLY A 3 0.56 -14.10 -30.77
CA GLY A 3 0.40 -12.79 -30.14
C GLY A 3 -1.01 -12.23 -30.33
N GLY A 4 -2.01 -12.94 -29.81
CA GLY A 4 -3.40 -12.52 -29.74
C GLY A 4 -3.81 -12.24 -28.29
N VAL A 5 -4.95 -11.61 -28.11
CA VAL A 5 -5.50 -11.02 -26.86
C VAL A 5 -5.68 -12.03 -25.69
N ASP A 6 -5.37 -13.31 -25.88
CA ASP A 6 -5.68 -14.41 -24.95
C ASP A 6 -4.95 -14.34 -23.61
N GLY A 7 -3.75 -13.72 -23.52
CA GLY A 7 -2.99 -13.63 -22.27
C GLY A 7 -3.20 -12.34 -21.47
N LEU A 8 -3.81 -11.29 -22.06
CA LEU A 8 -3.96 -10.00 -21.38
C LEU A 8 -4.86 -10.11 -20.15
N LEU A 9 -5.97 -10.84 -20.26
CA LEU A 9 -6.87 -11.04 -19.13
C LEU A 9 -6.15 -11.76 -17.98
N GLU A 10 -5.40 -12.83 -18.29
CA GLU A 10 -4.61 -13.57 -17.30
C GLU A 10 -3.57 -12.66 -16.62
N PHE A 11 -2.83 -11.86 -17.40
CA PHE A 11 -1.90 -10.86 -16.87
C PHE A 11 -2.60 -9.89 -15.92
N LEU A 12 -3.77 -9.35 -16.30
CA LEU A 12 -4.54 -8.43 -15.47
C LEU A 12 -5.10 -9.09 -14.20
N LEU A 13 -5.41 -10.38 -14.25
CA LEU A 13 -5.81 -11.15 -13.05
C LEU A 13 -4.64 -11.26 -12.06
N TYR A 14 -3.41 -11.47 -12.54
CA TYR A 14 -2.21 -11.41 -11.69
C TYR A 14 -1.96 -9.99 -11.17
N VAL A 15 -1.99 -8.95 -12.00
CA VAL A 15 -1.91 -7.55 -11.53
C VAL A 15 -2.97 -7.29 -10.44
N GLY A 16 -4.17 -7.86 -10.59
CA GLY A 16 -5.23 -7.80 -9.60
C GLY A 16 -4.92 -8.47 -8.26
N GLN A 17 -4.00 -9.44 -8.20
CA GLN A 17 -3.53 -10.05 -6.95
C GLN A 17 -2.71 -9.09 -6.09
N ALA A 18 -2.03 -8.10 -6.69
CA ALA A 18 -1.31 -7.08 -5.92
C ALA A 18 -2.23 -6.27 -4.99
N LYS A 19 -3.53 -6.20 -5.29
CA LYS A 19 -4.56 -5.58 -4.43
C LYS A 19 -4.91 -6.38 -3.17
N ARG A 20 -4.51 -7.65 -3.13
CA ARG A 20 -4.75 -8.60 -2.01
C ARG A 20 -3.46 -9.09 -1.37
N THR A 21 -2.32 -8.73 -1.94
CA THR A 21 -1.01 -8.99 -1.36
C THR A 21 -0.72 -7.85 -0.40
N LEU A 22 -0.84 -8.12 0.90
CA LEU A 22 -0.56 -7.12 1.94
C LEU A 22 0.96 -6.95 2.08
N ARG A 23 1.39 -5.72 2.41
CA ARG A 23 2.79 -5.45 2.71
C ARG A 23 3.18 -6.15 4.01
N THR A 24 4.00 -7.19 3.89
CA THR A 24 4.33 -8.17 4.92
C THR A 24 5.01 -7.52 6.13
N GLY A 25 5.81 -6.47 5.93
CA GLY A 25 6.42 -5.70 7.02
C GLY A 25 5.39 -5.18 8.04
N TRP A 26 4.24 -4.69 7.57
CA TRP A 26 3.17 -4.19 8.43
C TRP A 26 2.39 -5.33 9.10
N VAL A 27 2.10 -6.39 8.36
CA VAL A 27 1.41 -7.59 8.87
C VAL A 27 2.19 -8.20 10.03
N LEU A 28 3.51 -8.33 9.89
CA LEU A 28 4.40 -8.86 10.94
C LEU A 28 4.52 -7.95 12.17
N ARG A 29 4.00 -6.73 12.12
CA ARG A 29 3.93 -5.79 13.26
C ARG A 29 2.53 -5.56 13.79
N GLY A 30 1.57 -6.40 13.37
CA GLY A 30 0.22 -6.35 13.90
C GLY A 30 -0.57 -5.12 13.44
N VAL A 31 -0.16 -4.48 12.34
CA VAL A 31 -0.98 -3.43 11.72
C VAL A 31 -2.25 -4.07 11.18
N GLU A 32 -3.40 -3.75 11.78
CA GLU A 32 -4.68 -4.42 11.50
C GLU A 32 -5.12 -4.28 10.03
N ARG A 33 -4.73 -3.19 9.38
CA ARG A 33 -5.10 -2.83 7.99
C ARG A 33 -3.88 -2.40 7.21
N ALA A 34 -2.92 -3.32 7.13
CA ALA A 34 -1.77 -3.17 6.26
C ALA A 34 -2.22 -2.83 4.83
N GLU A 35 -1.54 -1.88 4.22
CA GLU A 35 -1.74 -1.52 2.81
C GLU A 35 -1.41 -2.72 1.93
N SER A 36 -2.00 -2.77 0.74
CA SER A 36 -1.59 -3.72 -0.28
C SER A 36 -0.37 -3.24 -1.06
N VAL A 37 0.33 -4.15 -1.74
CA VAL A 37 1.42 -3.82 -2.67
C VAL A 37 0.93 -2.85 -3.77
N ALA A 38 -0.33 -2.97 -4.19
CA ALA A 38 -0.92 -2.03 -5.14
C ALA A 38 -1.10 -0.61 -4.57
N ASP A 39 -1.45 -0.47 -3.28
CA ASP A 39 -1.59 0.83 -2.62
C ASP A 39 -0.24 1.55 -2.54
N HIS A 40 0.80 0.81 -2.15
CA HIS A 40 2.19 1.27 -2.12
C HIS A 40 2.65 1.78 -3.49
N MET A 41 2.52 0.96 -4.54
CA MET A 41 2.90 1.35 -5.90
C MET A 41 2.08 2.54 -6.43
N TYR A 42 0.82 2.68 -6.01
CA TYR A 42 -0.01 3.82 -6.40
C TYR A 42 0.54 5.14 -5.86
N ARG A 43 0.83 5.21 -4.54
CA ARG A 43 1.36 6.45 -3.96
C ARG A 43 2.75 6.77 -4.52
N MET A 44 3.58 5.77 -4.80
CA MET A 44 4.84 5.96 -5.53
C MET A 44 4.66 6.54 -6.94
N ALA A 45 3.68 6.07 -7.69
CA ALA A 45 3.36 6.60 -9.02
C ALA A 45 2.89 8.07 -8.94
N VAL A 46 2.10 8.41 -7.92
CA VAL A 46 1.71 9.81 -7.63
C VAL A 46 2.93 10.64 -7.26
N MET A 47 3.83 10.17 -6.39
CA MET A 47 5.06 10.89 -6.05
C MET A 47 5.94 11.16 -7.26
N SER A 48 6.00 10.22 -8.21
CA SER A 48 6.74 10.39 -9.47
C SER A 48 6.25 11.56 -10.31
N LEU A 49 4.96 11.92 -10.24
CA LEU A 49 4.40 13.12 -10.89
C LEU A 49 4.86 14.42 -10.22
N LEU A 50 5.10 14.36 -8.91
CA LEU A 50 5.40 15.52 -8.06
C LEU A 50 6.88 15.85 -8.00
N LEU A 51 7.75 15.05 -8.61
CA LEU A 51 9.20 15.24 -8.62
C LEU A 51 9.57 16.63 -9.18
N PRO A 52 10.07 17.57 -8.36
CA PRO A 52 10.42 18.90 -8.83
C PRO A 52 11.67 18.82 -9.71
N THR A 53 11.80 19.73 -10.67
CA THR A 53 13.04 19.90 -11.47
C THR A 53 13.49 18.68 -12.30
N VAL A 54 12.67 17.62 -12.39
CA VAL A 54 12.88 16.44 -13.24
C VAL A 54 12.11 16.63 -14.56
N SER A 55 12.69 16.20 -15.68
CA SER A 55 12.04 16.29 -16.99
C SER A 55 10.74 15.47 -17.04
N GLU A 56 9.75 15.90 -17.81
CA GLU A 56 8.49 15.15 -17.96
C GLU A 56 8.72 13.72 -18.47
N GLN A 57 9.69 13.52 -19.36
CA GLN A 57 10.07 12.20 -19.84
C GLN A 57 10.61 11.31 -18.71
N SER A 58 11.50 11.85 -17.87
CA SER A 58 12.04 11.14 -16.71
C SER A 58 10.97 10.86 -15.65
N LYS A 59 10.01 11.78 -15.43
CA LYS A 59 8.86 11.54 -14.53
C LYS A 59 7.99 10.39 -15.02
N VAL A 60 7.66 10.36 -16.32
CA VAL A 60 6.91 9.25 -16.93
C VAL A 60 7.68 7.94 -16.80
N ARG A 61 9.01 7.96 -16.96
CA ARG A 61 9.85 6.77 -16.75
C ARG A 61 9.84 6.32 -15.28
N CYS A 62 9.96 7.23 -14.32
CA CYS A 62 9.87 6.95 -12.89
C CYS A 62 8.50 6.34 -12.53
N MET A 63 7.41 6.90 -13.06
CA MET A 63 6.07 6.35 -12.87
C MET A 63 5.95 4.92 -13.42
N LYS A 64 6.48 4.66 -14.62
CA LYS A 64 6.49 3.31 -15.21
C LYS A 64 7.28 2.32 -14.36
N LEU A 65 8.43 2.73 -13.80
CA LEU A 65 9.21 1.91 -12.89
C LEU A 65 8.44 1.64 -11.60
N ALA A 66 7.85 2.67 -10.98
CA ALA A 66 7.06 2.54 -9.75
C ALA A 66 5.88 1.56 -9.90
N LEU A 67 5.18 1.59 -11.05
CA LEU A 67 4.07 0.69 -11.34
C LEU A 67 4.47 -0.77 -11.63
N VAL A 68 5.75 -1.05 -11.85
CA VAL A 68 6.25 -2.37 -12.29
C VAL A 68 7.16 -3.03 -11.25
N HIS A 69 7.84 -2.26 -10.40
CA HIS A 69 8.96 -2.77 -9.60
C HIS A 69 8.58 -3.95 -8.68
N ASP A 70 7.44 -3.87 -8.01
CA ASP A 70 6.91 -4.93 -7.12
C ASP A 70 5.84 -5.80 -7.81
N LEU A 71 5.68 -5.72 -9.14
CA LEU A 71 4.68 -6.51 -9.85
C LEU A 71 4.90 -8.03 -9.70
N ALA A 72 6.15 -8.47 -9.50
CA ALA A 72 6.50 -9.86 -9.25
C ALA A 72 5.81 -10.42 -7.98
N GLU A 73 5.56 -9.57 -6.99
CA GLU A 73 4.95 -9.95 -5.70
C GLU A 73 3.50 -10.40 -5.86
N SER A 74 2.85 -10.04 -6.96
CA SER A 74 1.54 -10.59 -7.32
C SER A 74 1.53 -12.11 -7.56
N VAL A 75 2.71 -12.71 -7.72
CA VAL A 75 2.92 -14.15 -7.89
C VAL A 75 3.63 -14.75 -6.67
N VAL A 76 4.72 -14.13 -6.21
CA VAL A 76 5.59 -14.71 -5.15
C VAL A 76 5.23 -14.25 -3.73
N GLY A 77 4.31 -13.30 -3.59
CA GLY A 77 4.06 -12.58 -2.35
C GLY A 77 5.11 -11.50 -2.07
N ASP A 78 4.83 -10.63 -1.11
CA ASP A 78 5.80 -9.63 -0.61
C ASP A 78 6.82 -10.33 0.30
N LEU A 79 7.95 -10.74 -0.29
CA LEU A 79 9.05 -11.43 0.39
C LEU A 79 9.96 -10.42 1.11
N THR A 80 10.08 -10.58 2.42
CA THR A 80 10.85 -9.71 3.31
C THR A 80 12.15 -10.36 3.79
N GLU A 81 12.99 -9.57 4.47
CA GLU A 81 14.20 -10.11 5.13
C GLU A 81 13.87 -11.09 6.26
N PHE A 82 12.65 -11.06 6.81
CA PHE A 82 12.21 -11.95 7.88
C PHE A 82 11.84 -13.36 7.40
N ASP A 83 11.63 -13.55 6.08
CA ASP A 83 11.31 -14.85 5.50
C ASP A 83 12.53 -15.80 5.43
N GLY A 84 13.73 -15.32 5.78
CA GLY A 84 14.95 -16.12 5.77
C GLY A 84 15.40 -16.55 4.37
N ILE A 85 14.83 -15.96 3.32
CA ILE A 85 15.16 -16.25 1.93
C ILE A 85 16.40 -15.45 1.53
N PRO A 86 17.48 -16.10 1.04
CA PRO A 86 18.66 -15.37 0.56
C PRO A 86 18.30 -14.39 -0.55
N LYS A 87 18.96 -13.22 -0.59
CA LYS A 87 18.72 -12.18 -1.61
C LYS A 87 18.80 -12.71 -3.05
N SER A 88 19.72 -13.63 -3.32
CA SER A 88 19.85 -14.28 -4.64
C SER A 88 18.64 -15.13 -5.01
N GLU A 89 18.05 -15.83 -4.03
CA GLU A 89 16.86 -16.65 -4.24
C GLU A 89 15.60 -15.79 -4.38
N LYS A 90 15.46 -14.73 -3.57
CA LYS A 90 14.41 -13.71 -3.76
C LYS A 90 14.44 -13.17 -5.18
N HIS A 91 15.62 -12.70 -5.61
CA HIS A 91 15.81 -12.17 -6.95
C HIS A 91 15.48 -13.19 -8.04
N ARG A 92 15.92 -14.45 -7.90
CA ARG A 92 15.59 -15.52 -8.85
C ARG A 92 14.08 -15.73 -8.99
N ARG A 93 13.36 -15.82 -7.87
CA ARG A 93 11.90 -16.03 -7.85
C ARG A 93 11.14 -14.85 -8.48
N GLU A 94 11.55 -13.63 -8.17
CA GLU A 94 10.95 -12.42 -8.75
C GLU A 94 11.20 -12.32 -10.25
N SER A 95 12.44 -12.57 -10.70
CA SER A 95 12.80 -12.58 -12.11
C SER A 95 12.04 -13.66 -12.90
N GLU A 96 11.89 -14.87 -12.35
CA GLU A 96 11.09 -15.93 -12.98
C GLU A 96 9.61 -15.54 -13.09
N SER A 97 9.07 -14.91 -12.05
CA SER A 97 7.69 -14.44 -12.03
C SER A 97 7.46 -13.33 -13.05
N MET A 98 8.35 -12.36 -13.13
CA MET A 98 8.29 -11.31 -14.16
C MET A 98 8.44 -11.87 -15.57
N LEU A 99 9.29 -12.88 -15.77
CA LEU A 99 9.41 -13.55 -17.06
C LEU A 99 8.12 -14.28 -17.45
N TYR A 100 7.46 -14.95 -16.50
CA TYR A 100 6.16 -15.57 -16.73
C TYR A 100 5.09 -14.53 -17.07
N LEU A 101 4.92 -13.49 -16.24
CA LEU A 101 3.92 -12.43 -16.44
C LEU A 101 4.10 -11.74 -17.79
N THR A 102 5.33 -11.39 -18.17
CA THR A 102 5.60 -10.66 -19.41
C THR A 102 5.44 -11.50 -20.68
N ARG A 103 5.50 -12.85 -20.56
CA ARG A 103 5.19 -13.77 -21.68
C ARG A 103 3.70 -13.85 -22.01
N LEU A 104 2.83 -13.44 -21.09
CA LEU A 104 1.38 -13.34 -21.33
C LEU A 104 1.01 -12.14 -22.22
N LEU A 105 1.95 -11.23 -22.46
CA LEU A 105 1.71 -9.99 -23.19
C LEU A 105 2.26 -10.04 -24.62
N PRO A 106 1.80 -9.14 -25.52
CA PRO A 106 2.43 -8.94 -26.82
C PRO A 106 3.94 -8.69 -26.66
N VAL A 107 4.74 -9.29 -27.55
CA VAL A 107 6.21 -9.37 -27.41
C VAL A 107 6.86 -8.03 -27.08
N ASN A 108 6.44 -6.93 -27.72
CA ASN A 108 7.04 -5.62 -27.48
C ASN A 108 6.66 -5.03 -26.12
N VAL A 109 5.41 -5.24 -25.67
CA VAL A 109 4.92 -4.77 -24.37
C VAL A 109 5.57 -5.57 -23.24
N GLY A 110 5.62 -6.90 -23.37
CA GLY A 110 6.28 -7.77 -22.41
C GLY A 110 7.77 -7.44 -22.25
N LYS A 111 8.47 -7.18 -23.37
CA LYS A 111 9.87 -6.71 -23.34
C LYS A 111 10.05 -5.38 -22.63
N GLU A 112 9.16 -4.41 -22.84
CA GLU A 112 9.23 -3.11 -22.16
C GLU A 112 9.07 -3.26 -20.64
N ILE A 113 8.06 -4.01 -20.19
CA ILE A 113 7.81 -4.24 -18.75
C ILE A 113 8.97 -5.01 -18.11
N PHE A 114 9.48 -6.05 -18.77
CA PHE A 114 10.63 -6.80 -18.26
C PHE A 114 11.88 -5.93 -18.18
N ALA A 115 12.10 -5.04 -19.16
CA ALA A 115 13.21 -4.09 -19.13
C ALA A 115 13.08 -3.07 -17.99
N LEU A 116 11.88 -2.57 -17.71
CA LEU A 116 11.62 -1.69 -16.55
C LEU A 116 11.94 -2.38 -15.22
N PHE A 117 11.49 -3.63 -15.04
CA PHE A 117 11.81 -4.40 -13.85
C PHE A 117 13.32 -4.59 -13.67
N ASN A 118 14.04 -4.99 -14.72
CA ASN A 118 15.49 -5.15 -14.65
C ASN A 118 16.21 -3.80 -14.42
N GLU A 119 15.72 -2.70 -15.00
CA GLU A 119 16.27 -1.37 -14.76
C GLU A 119 16.17 -0.99 -13.29
N TYR A 120 15.00 -1.24 -12.66
CA TYR A 120 14.84 -1.03 -11.23
C TYR A 120 15.74 -1.97 -10.42
N VAL A 121 15.84 -3.25 -10.74
CA VAL A 121 16.72 -4.16 -9.98
C VAL A 121 18.19 -3.76 -10.08
N ASP A 122 18.65 -3.37 -11.27
CA ASP A 122 20.05 -3.04 -11.54
C ASP A 122 20.50 -1.73 -10.89
N GLN A 123 19.58 -0.78 -10.64
CA GLN A 123 19.87 0.52 -10.01
C GLN A 123 20.96 1.33 -10.73
N LYS A 124 21.08 1.19 -12.05
CA LYS A 124 22.11 1.86 -12.87
C LYS A 124 21.67 3.20 -13.47
N THR A 125 20.37 3.51 -13.49
CA THR A 125 19.82 4.75 -14.07
C THR A 125 19.44 5.74 -12.97
N ASN A 126 19.40 7.03 -13.30
CA ASN A 126 18.97 8.06 -12.35
C ASN A 126 17.51 7.84 -11.93
N GLU A 127 16.66 7.44 -12.88
CA GLU A 127 15.25 7.12 -12.64
C GLU A 127 15.09 5.92 -11.70
N ALA A 128 15.86 4.84 -11.87
CA ALA A 128 15.81 3.68 -10.97
C ALA A 128 16.25 4.02 -9.54
N ASN A 129 17.32 4.81 -9.40
CA ASN A 129 17.80 5.27 -8.10
C ASN A 129 16.77 6.19 -7.43
N LEU A 130 16.16 7.10 -8.19
CA LEU A 130 15.13 7.99 -7.68
C LEU A 130 13.89 7.22 -7.24
N VAL A 131 13.43 6.23 -8.01
CA VAL A 131 12.29 5.39 -7.64
C VAL A 131 12.61 4.51 -6.42
N LYS A 132 13.87 4.10 -6.22
CA LYS A 132 14.27 3.40 -5.00
C LYS A 132 14.16 4.27 -3.76
N ASP A 133 14.53 5.54 -3.87
CA ASP A 133 14.32 6.51 -2.80
C ASP A 133 12.83 6.76 -2.55
N LEU A 134 12.00 6.79 -3.59
CA LEU A 134 10.54 6.91 -3.45
C LEU A 134 9.93 5.70 -2.73
N ASP A 135 10.36 4.47 -3.03
CA ASP A 135 9.93 3.24 -2.34
C ASP A 135 10.22 3.35 -0.82
N ILE A 136 11.45 3.72 -0.46
CA ILE A 136 11.83 3.93 0.94
C ILE A 136 10.99 5.04 1.58
N PHE A 137 10.83 6.17 0.89
CA PHE A 137 10.09 7.31 1.43
C PHE A 137 8.61 6.98 1.63
N ASP A 138 7.98 6.27 0.69
CA ASP A 138 6.60 5.80 0.81
C ASP A 138 6.40 4.96 2.07
N MET A 139 7.25 3.96 2.27
CA MET A 139 7.23 3.09 3.45
C MET A 139 7.36 3.89 4.75
N LEU A 140 8.22 4.92 4.79
CA LEU A 140 8.40 5.76 5.98
C LEU A 140 7.21 6.69 6.24
N VAL A 141 6.59 7.23 5.18
CA VAL A 141 5.34 7.99 5.30
C VAL A 141 4.24 7.08 5.85
N GLN A 142 4.12 5.86 5.33
CA GLN A 142 3.15 4.88 5.80
C GLN A 142 3.36 4.52 7.28
N ALA A 143 4.61 4.32 7.69
CA ALA A 143 4.94 4.05 9.09
C ALA A 143 4.49 5.21 10.00
N TYR A 144 4.76 6.46 9.59
CA TYR A 144 4.27 7.64 10.32
C TYR A 144 2.74 7.68 10.39
N GLU A 145 2.03 7.38 9.31
CA GLU A 145 0.57 7.33 9.29
C GLU A 145 0.03 6.26 10.25
N TYR A 146 0.60 5.05 10.25
CA TYR A 146 0.18 3.98 11.15
C TYR A 146 0.43 4.31 12.63
N GLU A 147 1.60 4.87 12.97
CA GLU A 147 1.89 5.36 14.34
C GLU A 147 0.84 6.37 14.82
N LYS A 148 0.38 7.26 13.93
CA LYS A 148 -0.64 8.26 14.28
C LYS A 148 -2.05 7.68 14.34
N ILE A 149 -2.42 6.81 13.42
CA ILE A 149 -3.75 6.18 13.38
C ILE A 149 -3.96 5.30 14.62
N GLN A 150 -2.95 4.53 15.02
CA GLN A 150 -3.04 3.65 16.20
C GLN A 150 -2.79 4.40 17.52
N GLY A 151 -2.33 5.66 17.47
CA GLY A 151 -2.05 6.46 18.66
C GLY A 151 -0.80 6.03 19.43
N GLU A 152 -0.04 5.07 18.91
CA GLU A 152 1.20 4.56 19.50
C GLU A 152 2.40 5.19 18.79
N ASN A 153 2.94 6.29 19.31
CA ASN A 153 4.10 6.91 18.68
C ASN A 153 5.36 6.03 18.87
N GLY A 154 6.06 5.72 17.78
CA GLY A 154 7.37 5.07 17.81
C GLY A 154 7.38 3.54 17.71
N PHE A 155 6.22 2.87 17.61
CA PHE A 155 6.19 1.39 17.53
C PHE A 155 6.79 0.86 16.21
N LEU A 156 6.91 1.71 15.18
CA LEU A 156 7.53 1.40 13.88
C LEU A 156 8.92 2.05 13.72
N GLU A 157 9.57 2.42 14.83
CA GLU A 157 10.89 3.07 14.84
C GLU A 157 11.97 2.30 14.06
N GLU A 158 11.90 0.97 14.04
CA GLU A 158 12.85 0.13 13.31
C GLU A 158 12.91 0.48 11.81
N PHE A 159 11.78 0.80 11.18
CA PHE A 159 11.70 1.14 9.75
C PHE A 159 12.45 2.44 9.46
N PHE A 160 12.34 3.42 10.37
CA PHE A 160 13.09 4.67 10.31
C PHE A 160 14.59 4.41 10.47
N LYS A 161 14.99 3.68 11.52
CA LYS A 161 16.40 3.38 11.80
C LYS A 161 17.08 2.63 10.66
N SER A 162 16.39 1.68 10.03
CA SER A 162 16.97 0.84 8.97
C SER A 162 17.07 1.54 7.61
N SER A 163 16.37 2.66 7.40
CA SER A 163 16.07 3.14 6.04
C SER A 163 16.38 4.60 5.78
N VAL A 164 16.39 5.47 6.79
CA VAL A 164 16.66 6.91 6.63
C VAL A 164 18.00 7.17 5.92
N ASN A 165 19.05 6.42 6.27
CA ASN A 165 20.38 6.57 5.69
C ASN A 165 20.53 5.94 4.30
N LYS A 166 19.53 5.20 3.82
CA LYS A 166 19.55 4.56 2.50
C LYS A 166 19.11 5.53 1.39
N VAL A 167 18.35 6.58 1.71
CA VAL A 167 17.91 7.59 0.75
C VAL A 167 19.09 8.41 0.23
N GLN A 168 19.28 8.48 -1.08
CA GLN A 168 20.48 9.08 -1.71
C GLN A 168 20.25 10.43 -2.37
N THR A 169 19.15 10.61 -3.08
CA THR A 169 18.85 11.78 -3.90
C THR A 169 18.49 12.99 -3.04
N ASP A 170 18.96 14.17 -3.46
CA ASP A 170 18.73 15.42 -2.73
C ASP A 170 17.24 15.81 -2.67
N ILE A 171 16.47 15.44 -3.69
CA ILE A 171 15.02 15.69 -3.75
C ILE A 171 14.34 14.95 -2.60
N VAL A 172 14.54 13.64 -2.49
CA VAL A 172 13.84 12.82 -1.50
C VAL A 172 14.40 13.04 -0.09
N LYS A 173 15.70 13.36 0.05
CA LYS A 173 16.27 13.79 1.34
C LYS A 173 15.55 15.00 1.94
N LYS A 174 15.15 15.98 1.12
CA LYS A 174 14.39 17.16 1.59
C LYS A 174 13.01 16.77 2.08
N TRP A 175 12.31 15.89 1.36
CA TRP A 175 11.00 15.37 1.79
C TRP A 175 11.10 14.55 3.07
N LEU A 176 12.16 13.74 3.19
CA LEU A 176 12.42 12.95 4.38
C LEU A 176 12.72 13.82 5.61
N GLN A 177 13.45 14.93 5.45
CA GLN A 177 13.65 15.89 6.54
C GLN A 177 12.33 16.47 7.05
N GLU A 178 11.41 16.79 6.15
CA GLU A 178 10.08 17.28 6.51
C GLU A 178 9.27 16.20 7.26
N LEU A 179 9.30 14.95 6.79
CA LEU A 179 8.65 13.83 7.49
C LEU A 179 9.20 13.63 8.90
N ILE A 180 10.54 13.69 9.07
CA ILE A 180 11.19 13.56 10.38
C ILE A 180 10.75 14.70 11.32
N GLN A 181 10.61 15.93 10.81
CA GLN A 181 10.09 17.06 11.60
C GLN A 181 8.63 16.85 12.03
N CYS A 182 7.80 16.32 11.14
CA CYS A 182 6.41 15.97 11.46
C CYS A 182 6.35 14.89 12.55
N ARG A 183 7.15 13.83 12.41
CA ARG A 183 7.22 12.73 13.37
C ARG A 183 7.72 13.16 14.74
N SER A 184 8.72 14.05 14.79
CA SER A 184 9.24 14.62 16.04
C SER A 184 8.35 15.70 16.66
N SER A 185 7.18 15.98 16.08
CA SER A 185 6.25 17.04 16.49
C SER A 185 6.84 18.45 16.46
N THR A 186 7.96 18.65 15.77
CA THR A 186 8.55 19.98 15.53
C THR A 186 7.82 20.72 14.41
N LYS A 187 7.11 19.99 13.55
CA LYS A 187 6.15 20.51 12.58
C LYS A 187 4.80 19.83 12.79
N LYS A 188 3.71 20.61 12.86
CA LYS A 188 2.34 20.06 12.99
C LYS A 188 1.75 19.81 11.61
N VAL A 189 1.35 18.56 11.36
CA VAL A 189 0.54 18.17 10.21
C VAL A 189 -0.68 17.42 10.75
N GLN A 190 -1.86 17.86 10.35
CA GLN A 190 -3.10 17.16 10.64
C GLN A 190 -3.29 16.08 9.56
N LEU A 191 -3.40 14.83 9.98
CA LEU A 191 -3.80 13.76 9.06
C LEU A 191 -5.25 14.00 8.60
N PRO A 192 -5.59 13.68 7.33
CA PRO A 192 -6.97 13.71 6.88
C PRO A 192 -7.87 12.89 7.80
N SER A 193 -9.07 13.40 8.10
CA SER A 193 -10.05 12.62 8.87
C SER A 193 -10.64 11.52 7.99
N ASP A 194 -10.71 10.30 8.53
CA ASP A 194 -11.33 9.16 7.86
C ASP A 194 -12.87 9.28 7.95
N SER A 195 -13.40 10.20 7.16
CA SER A 195 -14.83 10.56 7.09
C SER A 195 -15.55 9.85 5.94
N ASN A 196 -14.84 9.06 5.14
CA ASN A 196 -15.44 8.29 4.06
C ASN A 196 -16.21 7.10 4.65
N LEU A 197 -17.53 7.08 4.44
CA LEU A 197 -18.42 6.03 4.89
C LEU A 197 -17.95 4.63 4.45
N ASN A 198 -17.30 4.48 3.29
CA ASN A 198 -16.75 3.20 2.85
C ASN A 198 -15.53 2.76 3.66
N THR A 199 -14.69 3.69 4.13
CA THR A 199 -13.59 3.35 5.06
C THR A 199 -14.18 2.93 6.41
N MET A 200 -15.15 3.70 6.92
CA MET A 200 -15.86 3.40 8.17
C MET A 200 -16.61 2.06 8.12
N LEU A 201 -17.33 1.77 7.03
CA LEU A 201 -17.96 0.47 6.84
C LEU A 201 -16.93 -0.64 6.65
N LYS A 202 -15.76 -0.39 6.07
CA LYS A 202 -14.66 -1.37 6.14
C LYS A 202 -14.23 -1.64 7.58
N HIS A 203 -14.19 -0.63 8.46
CA HIS A 203 -13.91 -0.78 9.91
C HIS A 203 -14.88 -1.71 10.61
N VAL A 204 -16.12 -1.70 10.15
CA VAL A 204 -17.22 -2.40 10.81
C VAL A 204 -17.57 -3.73 10.12
N LEU A 205 -17.28 -3.90 8.82
CA LEU A 205 -17.82 -4.98 7.99
C LEU A 205 -16.79 -5.89 7.33
N TYR A 206 -15.49 -5.74 7.59
CA TYR A 206 -14.49 -6.67 7.08
C TYR A 206 -13.48 -7.06 8.16
N ASP A 207 -13.07 -8.32 8.20
CA ASP A 207 -11.95 -8.78 9.04
C ASP A 207 -10.58 -8.40 8.42
N ASN A 208 -9.50 -8.66 9.15
CA ASN A 208 -8.12 -8.36 8.75
C ASN A 208 -7.65 -9.14 7.50
N GLN A 209 -8.46 -10.09 7.02
CA GLN A 209 -8.22 -10.87 5.81
C GLN A 209 -9.09 -10.37 4.64
N GLY A 210 -9.87 -9.30 4.83
CA GLY A 210 -10.75 -8.73 3.82
C GLY A 210 -12.02 -9.56 3.61
N THR A 211 -12.38 -10.44 4.54
CA THR A 211 -13.65 -11.20 4.49
C THR A 211 -14.78 -10.32 4.98
N TYR A 212 -15.85 -10.22 4.18
CA TYR A 212 -17.05 -9.46 4.55
C TYR A 212 -17.78 -10.13 5.72
N LEU A 213 -18.10 -9.35 6.76
CA LEU A 213 -18.59 -9.82 8.06
C LEU A 213 -20.03 -10.38 8.05
N TYR A 214 -20.71 -10.48 6.91
CA TYR A 214 -21.97 -11.22 6.80
C TYR A 214 -21.83 -12.74 7.12
N LYS A 215 -20.63 -13.22 7.45
CA LYS A 215 -20.38 -14.56 7.99
C LYS A 215 -20.33 -14.64 9.52
N LEU A 216 -20.29 -13.50 10.22
CA LEU A 216 -20.38 -13.50 11.68
C LEU A 216 -21.85 -13.59 12.13
N PRO A 217 -22.12 -14.17 13.31
CA PRO A 217 -23.41 -14.00 13.98
C PRO A 217 -23.79 -12.52 14.06
N VAL A 218 -25.08 -12.22 13.87
CA VAL A 218 -25.63 -10.85 13.92
C VAL A 218 -25.28 -10.15 15.24
N SER A 219 -25.20 -10.90 16.35
CA SER A 219 -24.74 -10.43 17.66
C SER A 219 -23.35 -9.78 17.62
N ASP A 220 -22.42 -10.38 16.90
CA ASP A 220 -21.01 -9.96 16.87
C ASP A 220 -20.85 -8.73 15.97
N ILE A 221 -21.66 -8.64 14.90
CA ILE A 221 -21.76 -7.44 14.06
C ILE A 221 -22.30 -6.27 14.90
N ARG A 222 -23.37 -6.49 15.66
CA ARG A 222 -23.98 -5.48 16.55
C ARG A 222 -22.99 -4.98 17.59
N GLU A 223 -22.26 -5.87 18.27
CA GLU A 223 -21.27 -5.52 19.28
C GLU A 223 -20.17 -4.62 18.69
N LYS A 224 -19.58 -5.03 17.55
CA LYS A 224 -18.53 -4.24 16.88
C LYS A 224 -19.01 -2.87 16.42
N VAL A 225 -20.23 -2.77 15.91
CA VAL A 225 -20.80 -1.47 15.50
C VAL A 225 -20.98 -0.56 16.72
N ASN A 226 -21.48 -1.11 17.82
CA ASN A 226 -21.70 -0.37 19.06
C ASN A 226 -20.39 0.11 19.71
N ASP A 227 -19.35 -0.73 19.71
CA ASP A 227 -18.00 -0.36 20.17
C ASP A 227 -17.41 0.77 19.32
N PHE A 228 -17.61 0.71 18.01
CA PHE A 228 -17.17 1.75 17.08
C PHE A 228 -17.92 3.07 17.30
N ILE A 229 -19.24 3.04 17.45
CA ILE A 229 -20.05 4.23 17.78
C ILE A 229 -19.60 4.85 19.12
N SER A 230 -19.34 4.01 20.12
CA SER A 230 -18.93 4.43 21.47
C SER A 230 -17.53 5.06 21.48
N SER A 231 -16.61 4.56 20.65
CA SER A 231 -15.26 5.14 20.52
C SER A 231 -15.21 6.44 19.72
N LYS A 232 -16.12 6.63 18.75
CA LYS A 232 -16.26 7.88 17.97
C LYS A 232 -16.93 9.02 18.74
N SER A 233 -17.93 8.71 19.57
CA SER A 233 -18.66 9.70 20.38
C SER A 233 -17.81 10.35 21.48
N GLN A 234 -16.61 9.84 21.75
CA GLN A 234 -15.65 10.46 22.67
C GLN A 234 -14.73 11.51 22.00
N ASN A 235 -14.68 11.61 20.66
CA ASN A 235 -13.61 12.35 19.96
C ASN A 235 -14.02 13.40 18.92
N ASP A 236 -15.30 13.56 18.55
CA ASP A 236 -15.69 14.55 17.53
C ASP A 236 -16.96 15.33 17.90
N ASN A 237 -16.82 16.66 18.02
CA ASN A 237 -17.92 17.59 18.27
C ASN A 237 -18.26 18.47 17.04
N SER A 238 -17.86 18.08 15.82
CA SER A 238 -18.14 18.89 14.62
C SER A 238 -18.37 18.09 13.33
N SER A 239 -19.65 17.90 12.97
CA SER A 239 -20.27 17.79 11.62
C SER A 239 -19.73 16.72 10.63
N SER A 240 -20.46 16.07 9.71
CA SER A 240 -21.62 16.50 8.91
C SER A 240 -22.31 15.31 8.18
N ILE A 241 -22.33 14.11 8.77
CA ILE A 241 -23.26 13.00 8.45
C ILE A 241 -23.53 12.35 9.80
N ASP A 242 -24.79 12.08 10.18
CA ASP A 242 -25.09 11.29 11.38
C ASP A 242 -24.66 9.84 11.12
N THR A 243 -23.37 9.63 11.28
CA THR A 243 -22.73 8.36 10.94
C THR A 243 -23.15 7.29 11.93
N THR A 244 -23.55 7.70 13.13
CA THR A 244 -24.22 6.88 14.13
C THR A 244 -25.58 6.42 13.61
N GLU A 245 -26.40 7.30 13.04
CA GLU A 245 -27.68 6.92 12.42
C GLU A 245 -27.49 5.95 11.24
N CYS A 246 -26.51 6.19 10.35
CA CYS A 246 -26.20 5.26 9.26
C CYS A 246 -25.79 3.87 9.76
N LEU A 247 -24.90 3.80 10.76
CA LEU A 247 -24.43 2.54 11.33
C LEU A 247 -25.53 1.82 12.12
N THR A 248 -26.39 2.57 12.80
CA THR A 248 -27.56 2.02 13.50
C THR A 248 -28.57 1.42 12.52
N ASN A 249 -28.87 2.14 11.43
CA ASN A 249 -29.74 1.66 10.37
C ASN A 249 -29.15 0.43 9.66
N PHE A 250 -27.83 0.39 9.48
CA PHE A 250 -27.14 -0.78 8.95
C PHE A 250 -27.31 -2.02 9.85
N VAL A 251 -27.09 -1.89 11.16
CA VAL A 251 -27.28 -2.99 12.11
C VAL A 251 -28.70 -3.52 12.07
N LYS A 252 -29.67 -2.60 12.10
CA LYS A 252 -31.09 -2.96 11.99
C LYS A 252 -31.41 -3.70 10.69
N ASP A 253 -30.85 -3.26 9.58
CA ASP A 253 -31.04 -3.88 8.27
C ASP A 253 -30.38 -5.27 8.16
N VAL A 254 -29.27 -5.51 8.88
CA VAL A 254 -28.68 -6.86 9.02
C VAL A 254 -29.57 -7.76 9.86
N GLU A 255 -30.08 -7.26 10.99
CA GLU A 255 -31.00 -7.99 11.88
C GLU A 255 -32.28 -8.39 11.15
N ASP A 256 -32.95 -7.42 10.50
CA ASP A 256 -34.21 -7.64 9.78
C ASP A 256 -34.09 -8.67 8.64
N ARG A 257 -32.88 -8.95 8.14
CA ARG A 257 -32.63 -9.89 7.03
C ARG A 257 -32.17 -11.28 7.47
N TYR A 258 -31.58 -11.41 8.66
CA TYR A 258 -30.85 -12.63 9.05
C TYR A 258 -31.21 -13.18 10.45
N ASP A 259 -31.99 -12.47 11.27
CA ASP A 259 -32.71 -13.00 12.44
C ASP A 259 -34.16 -13.41 12.07
#